data_AF-A0A2R6IE17-F1
#
_entry.id   AF-A0A2R6IE17-F1
#
_cell.length_a   1.000
_cell.length_b   1.000
_cell.length_c   1.000
_cell.angle_alpha   90.00
_cell.angle_beta   90.00
_cell.angle_gamma   90.00
#
_symmetry.space_group_name_H-M   'P 1'
#
loop_
_entity.id
_entity.type
_entity.pdbx_description
1 polymer ?
#
loop_
_entity_poly.entity_id
_entity_poly.type
_entity_poly.pdbx_seq_one_letter_code
_entity_poly.pdbx_strand_id
1 'polypeptide(L)'
;MDLSSIRLEKPGYVELVFSIVLVWGFGDAVSTLVAATVAGPHLEANPWIRALLTHHPLLWVVLKGAVVLYAGVVLLECRPVVEEVPLWRAWLLGIVGLGTVIVLGNVYVGLAAASAMV
;
A
#
# COMPACT_ATOMS: atom_id res chain seq x y z
N MET A 1 28.35 14.38 7.06
CA MET A 1 28.10 13.43 5.96
C MET A 1 27.91 14.25 4.70
N ASP A 2 28.81 14.10 3.72
CA ASP A 2 28.74 14.79 2.45
C ASP A 2 27.77 14.04 1.52
N LEU A 3 26.57 14.60 1.34
CA LEU A 3 25.48 14.02 0.56
C LEU A 3 25.61 14.33 -0.95
N SER A 4 26.64 15.08 -1.36
CA SER A 4 26.82 15.53 -2.76
C SER A 4 27.15 14.39 -3.74
N SER A 5 27.55 13.22 -3.23
CA SER A 5 27.82 12.02 -4.04
C SER A 5 26.57 11.18 -4.34
N ILE A 6 25.45 11.41 -3.66
CA ILE A 6 24.21 10.67 -3.87
C ILE A 6 23.49 11.28 -5.07
N ARG A 7 23.74 10.73 -6.27
CA ARG A 7 22.91 11.00 -7.45
C ARG A 7 21.56 10.31 -7.28
N LEU A 8 20.59 11.02 -6.71
CA LEU A 8 19.20 10.59 -6.69
C LEU A 8 18.62 10.69 -8.10
N GLU A 9 18.67 9.56 -8.82
CA GLU A 9 17.94 9.41 -10.07
C GLU A 9 16.44 9.46 -9.79
N LYS A 10 15.71 10.25 -10.58
CA LYS A 10 14.26 10.39 -10.39
C LYS A 10 13.60 9.10 -10.88
N PRO A 11 12.73 8.46 -10.08
CA PRO A 11 12.11 7.22 -10.48
C PRO A 11 11.25 7.40 -11.75
N GLY A 12 11.32 6.40 -12.62
CA GLY A 12 10.54 6.32 -13.84
C GLY A 12 9.05 6.09 -13.56
N TYR A 13 8.21 6.31 -14.58
CA TYR A 13 6.76 6.10 -14.47
C TYR A 13 6.42 4.66 -14.06
N VAL A 14 7.00 3.68 -14.77
CA VAL A 14 6.75 2.25 -14.53
C VAL A 14 7.22 1.83 -13.14
N GLU A 15 8.36 2.35 -12.67
CA GLU A 15 8.87 2.09 -11.33
C GLU A 15 7.94 2.63 -10.24
N LEU A 16 7.36 3.81 -10.46
CA LEU A 16 6.37 4.40 -9.55
C LEU A 16 5.07 3.59 -9.54
N VAL A 17 4.57 3.17 -10.70
CA VAL A 17 3.38 2.31 -10.76
C VAL A 17 3.65 0.97 -10.07
N PHE A 18 4.81 0.36 -10.33
CA PHE A 18 5.21 -0.88 -9.66
C PHE A 18 5.33 -0.70 -8.14
N SER A 19 5.88 0.43 -7.69
CA SER A 19 5.96 0.78 -6.27
C SER A 19 4.58 0.92 -5.64
N ILE A 20 3.62 1.52 -6.35
CA ILE A 20 2.21 1.57 -5.91
C ILE A 20 1.65 0.16 -5.79
N VAL A 21 1.85 -0.71 -6.79
CA VAL A 21 1.36 -2.09 -6.76
C VAL A 21 1.92 -2.85 -5.57
N LEU A 22 3.22 -2.73 -5.30
CA LEU A 22 3.85 -3.40 -4.17
C LEU A 22 3.37 -2.84 -2.83
N VAL A 23 3.33 -1.51 -2.66
CA VAL A 23 3.02 -0.91 -1.36
C VAL A 23 1.52 -0.97 -1.08
N TRP A 24 0.69 -0.43 -1.97
CA TRP A 24 -0.77 -0.38 -1.79
C TRP A 24 -1.47 -1.69 -2.08
N GLY A 25 -0.89 -2.56 -2.90
CA GLY A 25 -1.43 -3.88 -3.17
C GLY A 25 -0.95 -4.89 -2.14
N PHE A 26 0.28 -5.34 -2.33
CA PHE A 26 0.84 -6.44 -1.55
C PHE A 26 1.09 -6.06 -0.08
N GLY A 27 1.82 -4.97 0.17
CA GLY A 27 2.18 -4.52 1.51
C GLY A 27 0.95 -4.22 2.36
N ASP A 28 -0.02 -3.50 1.82
CA ASP A 28 -1.26 -3.18 2.52
C ASP A 28 -2.11 -4.45 2.77
N ALA A 29 -2.25 -5.35 1.78
CA ALA A 29 -3.01 -6.58 1.95
C ALA A 29 -2.44 -7.44 3.09
N VAL A 30 -1.12 -7.69 3.05
CA VAL A 30 -0.43 -8.54 4.02
C VAL A 30 -0.41 -7.89 5.40
N SER A 31 -0.05 -6.62 5.49
CA SER A 31 0.02 -5.93 6.78
C SER A 31 -1.35 -5.84 7.46
N THR A 32 -2.41 -5.54 6.71
CA THR A 32 -3.79 -5.54 7.22
C THR A 32 -4.20 -6.93 7.70
N LEU A 33 -3.93 -7.97 6.92
CA LEU A 33 -4.29 -9.35 7.30
C LEU A 33 -3.55 -9.77 8.58
N VAL A 34 -2.24 -9.52 8.66
CA VAL A 34 -1.44 -9.82 9.86
C VAL A 34 -1.97 -9.05 11.06
N ALA A 35 -2.18 -7.74 10.95
CA ALA A 35 -2.73 -6.92 12.02
C ALA A 35 -4.09 -7.44 12.49
N ALA A 36 -4.98 -7.76 11.56
CA ALA A 36 -6.31 -8.30 11.89
C ALA A 36 -6.24 -9.69 12.53
N THR A 37 -5.29 -10.54 12.14
CA THR A 37 -5.12 -11.88 12.74
C THR A 37 -4.58 -11.83 14.17
N VAL A 38 -3.71 -10.86 14.47
CA VAL A 38 -3.05 -10.76 15.79
C VAL A 38 -3.82 -9.86 16.75
N ALA A 39 -4.19 -8.65 16.29
CA ALA A 39 -4.85 -7.64 17.10
C ALA A 39 -6.39 -7.70 17.01
N GLY A 40 -6.93 -8.44 16.05
CA GLY A 40 -8.36 -8.55 15.78
C GLY A 40 -8.88 -7.52 14.77
N PRO A 41 -9.92 -7.86 13.97
CA PRO A 41 -10.42 -6.99 12.91
C PRO A 41 -11.14 -5.73 13.43
N HIS A 42 -11.51 -5.67 14.71
CA HIS A 42 -12.24 -4.54 15.29
C HIS A 42 -11.46 -3.20 15.27
N LEU A 43 -10.12 -3.28 15.13
CA LEU A 43 -9.25 -2.11 14.98
C LEU A 43 -9.25 -1.53 13.55
N GLU A 44 -9.78 -2.24 12.56
CA GLU A 44 -9.89 -1.75 11.19
C GLU A 44 -10.86 -0.57 11.12
N ALA A 45 -10.38 0.61 10.71
CA ALA A 45 -11.18 1.83 10.67
C ALA A 45 -12.31 1.76 9.64
N ASN A 46 -12.09 1.09 8.50
CA ASN A 46 -13.09 0.99 7.45
C ASN A 46 -14.16 -0.07 7.80
N PRO A 47 -15.45 0.29 7.96
CA PRO A 47 -16.49 -0.64 8.38
C PRO A 47 -16.71 -1.80 7.39
N TRP A 48 -16.50 -1.56 6.09
CA TRP A 48 -16.65 -2.58 5.06
C TRP A 48 -15.50 -3.58 5.09
N ILE A 49 -14.27 -3.10 5.24
CA ILE A 49 -13.10 -3.97 5.35
C ILE A 49 -13.13 -4.74 6.66
N ARG A 50 -13.57 -4.10 7.76
CA ARG A 50 -13.82 -4.76 9.04
C ARG A 50 -14.80 -5.94 8.90
N ALA A 51 -15.94 -5.71 8.25
CA ALA A 51 -16.92 -6.76 7.99
C ALA A 51 -16.32 -7.89 7.13
N LEU A 52 -15.59 -7.52 6.07
CA LEU A 52 -14.91 -8.48 5.19
C LEU A 52 -13.89 -9.34 5.93
N LEU A 53 -13.02 -8.73 6.75
CA LEU A 53 -12.02 -9.43 7.55
C LEU A 53 -12.65 -10.33 8.61
N THR A 54 -13.80 -9.94 9.15
CA THR A 54 -14.54 -10.73 10.15
C THR A 54 -15.16 -11.99 9.56
N HIS A 55 -15.69 -11.93 8.34
CA HIS A 55 -16.40 -13.06 7.74
C HIS A 55 -15.57 -13.85 6.72
N HIS A 56 -14.74 -13.17 5.91
CA HIS A 56 -14.01 -13.74 4.78
C HIS A 56 -12.60 -13.12 4.64
N PRO A 57 -11.67 -13.36 5.57
CA PRO A 57 -10.36 -12.71 5.60
C PRO A 57 -9.49 -12.99 4.36
N LEU A 58 -9.63 -14.13 3.71
CA LEU A 58 -8.91 -14.41 2.45
C LEU A 58 -9.47 -13.62 1.26
N LEU A 59 -10.76 -13.28 1.29
CA LEU A 59 -11.39 -12.48 0.24
C LEU A 59 -10.86 -11.05 0.22
N TRP A 60 -10.35 -10.53 1.34
CA TRP A 60 -9.62 -9.26 1.39
C TRP A 60 -8.39 -9.27 0.48
N VAL A 61 -7.59 -10.34 0.51
CA VAL A 61 -6.39 -10.45 -0.34
C VAL A 61 -6.78 -10.49 -1.82
N VAL A 62 -7.83 -11.25 -2.15
CA VAL A 62 -8.36 -11.33 -3.53
C VAL A 62 -8.88 -9.97 -3.98
N LEU A 63 -9.67 -9.29 -3.15
CA LEU A 63 -10.22 -7.97 -3.45
C LEU A 63 -9.08 -6.96 -3.67
N LYS A 64 -8.10 -6.92 -2.77
CA LYS A 64 -6.97 -6.00 -2.87
C LYS A 64 -6.12 -6.30 -4.11
N GLY A 65 -5.89 -7.57 -4.39
CA GLY A 65 -5.22 -8.04 -5.61
C GLY A 65 -5.94 -7.59 -6.87
N ALA A 66 -7.26 -7.72 -6.94
CA ALA A 66 -8.06 -7.28 -8.08
C ALA A 66 -8.01 -5.76 -8.27
N VAL A 67 -8.18 -4.99 -7.18
CA VAL A 67 -8.11 -3.52 -7.21
C VAL A 67 -6.75 -3.04 -7.68
N VAL A 68 -5.67 -3.60 -7.13
CA VAL A 68 -4.32 -3.13 -7.47
C VAL A 68 -3.88 -3.57 -8.85
N LEU A 69 -4.29 -4.75 -9.31
CA LEU A 69 -4.05 -5.20 -10.67
C LEU A 69 -4.74 -4.29 -11.67
N TYR A 70 -6.02 -3.99 -11.44
CA TYR A 70 -6.77 -3.05 -12.26
C TYR A 70 -6.11 -1.67 -12.28
N ALA A 71 -5.79 -1.11 -11.12
CA ALA A 71 -5.12 0.18 -11.02
C ALA A 71 -3.76 0.19 -11.73
N GLY A 72 -2.95 -0.87 -11.58
CA GLY A 72 -1.66 -1.01 -12.24
C GLY A 72 -1.79 -1.05 -13.76
N VAL A 73 -2.72 -1.87 -14.28
CA VAL A 73 -2.99 -1.95 -15.72
C VAL A 73 -3.46 -0.59 -16.25
N VAL A 74 -4.45 0.03 -15.61
CA VAL A 74 -4.98 1.33 -16.03
C VAL A 74 -3.89 2.41 -16.04
N LEU A 75 -3.05 2.47 -15.00
CA LEU A 75 -1.95 3.43 -14.96
C LEU A 75 -0.95 3.19 -16.11
N LEU A 76 -0.59 1.94 -16.38
CA LEU A 76 0.33 1.63 -17.48
C LEU A 76 -0.26 1.95 -18.86
N GLU A 77 -1.51 1.58 -19.12
CA GLU A 77 -2.20 1.84 -20.39
C GLU A 77 -2.47 3.33 -20.61
N CYS A 78 -2.82 4.05 -19.55
CA CYS A 78 -3.09 5.49 -19.61
C CYS A 78 -1.83 6.36 -19.41
N ARG A 79 -0.62 5.77 -19.47
CA ARG A 79 0.65 6.49 -19.26
C ARG A 79 0.76 7.81 -20.06
N PRO A 80 0.43 7.87 -21.36
CA PRO A 80 0.54 9.12 -22.13
C PRO A 80 -0.28 10.26 -21.50
N VAL A 81 -1.48 9.94 -21.01
CA VAL A 81 -2.38 10.91 -20.38
C VAL A 81 -1.85 11.33 -19.00
N VAL A 82 -1.33 10.40 -18.22
CA VAL A 82 -0.83 10.71 -16.87
C VAL A 82 0.45 11.55 -16.93
N GLU A 83 1.34 11.30 -17.90
CA GLU A 83 2.58 12.08 -18.05
C GLU A 83 2.35 13.52 -18.52
N GLU A 84 1.19 13.83 -19.12
CA GLU A 84 0.75 15.20 -19.46
C GLU A 84 0.36 16.04 -18.23
N VAL A 85 -0.05 15.39 -17.13
CA VAL A 85 -0.50 16.10 -15.92
C VAL A 85 0.72 16.68 -15.19
N PRO A 86 0.74 17.99 -14.89
CA PRO A 86 1.82 18.57 -14.11
C PRO A 86 1.94 17.88 -12.76
N LEU A 87 3.17 17.68 -12.28
CA LEU A 87 3.48 17.07 -10.98
C LEU A 87 3.06 15.60 -10.82
N TRP A 88 2.75 14.86 -11.90
CA TRP A 88 2.41 13.44 -11.83
C TRP A 88 3.41 12.60 -11.01
N ARG A 89 4.72 12.90 -11.12
CA ARG A 89 5.76 12.20 -10.34
C ARG A 89 5.59 12.41 -8.84
N ALA A 90 5.40 13.66 -8.43
CA ALA A 90 5.22 14.02 -7.03
C ALA A 90 3.92 13.42 -6.48
N TRP A 91 2.88 13.38 -7.31
CA TRP A 91 1.62 12.72 -6.97
C TRP A 91 1.82 11.22 -6.73
N LEU A 92 2.38 10.48 -7.69
CA LEU A 92 2.60 9.04 -7.54
C LEU A 92 3.53 8.73 -6.36
N LEU A 93 4.60 9.51 -6.18
CA LEU A 93 5.47 9.41 -5.00
C LEU A 93 4.71 9.67 -3.69
N GLY A 94 3.83 10.68 -3.67
CA GLY A 94 2.98 10.99 -2.52
C GLY A 94 2.04 9.83 -2.18
N ILE A 95 1.44 9.21 -3.20
CA ILE A 95 0.63 8.01 -3.04
C ILE A 95 1.48 6.88 -2.45
N VAL A 96 2.65 6.57 -3.01
CA VAL A 96 3.56 5.54 -2.45
C VAL A 96 3.93 5.83 -1.00
N GLY A 97 4.27 7.08 -0.69
CA GLY A 97 4.62 7.51 0.67
C GLY A 97 3.48 7.30 1.66
N LEU A 98 2.25 7.71 1.30
CA LEU A 98 1.07 7.52 2.13
C LEU A 98 0.78 6.03 2.35
N GLY A 99 0.86 5.21 1.30
CA GLY A 99 0.69 3.77 1.40
C GLY A 99 1.73 3.15 2.35
N THR A 100 2.97 3.62 2.29
CA THR A 100 4.04 3.15 3.17
C THR A 100 3.72 3.44 4.64
N VAL A 101 3.20 4.63 4.95
CA VAL A 101 2.77 4.98 6.31
C VAL A 101 1.66 4.06 6.80
N ILE A 102 0.68 3.75 5.95
CA ILE A 102 -0.42 2.83 6.29
C ILE A 102 0.12 1.42 6.58
N VAL A 103 0.98 0.90 5.71
CA VAL A 103 1.61 -0.42 5.90
C VAL A 103 2.39 -0.49 7.21
N LEU A 104 3.20 0.53 7.49
CA LEU A 104 3.95 0.61 8.75
C LEU A 104 3.02 0.70 9.97
N GLY A 105 1.91 1.44 9.86
CA GLY A 105 0.89 1.50 10.91
C GLY A 105 0.27 0.14 11.20
N ASN A 106 -0.12 -0.60 10.17
CA ASN A 106 -0.65 -1.96 10.32
C ASN A 106 0.37 -2.91 10.97
N VAL A 107 1.62 -2.88 10.49
CA VAL A 107 2.71 -3.68 11.08
C VAL A 107 2.91 -3.31 12.55
N TYR A 108 2.93 -2.02 12.89
CA TYR A 108 3.05 -1.55 14.26
C TYR A 108 1.91 -2.08 15.14
N VAL A 109 0.66 -1.98 14.69
CA VAL A 109 -0.50 -2.51 15.43
C VAL A 109 -0.37 -4.01 15.67
N GLY A 110 0.02 -4.77 14.64
CA GLY A 110 0.24 -6.22 14.76
C GLY A 110 1.36 -6.56 15.76
N LEU A 111 2.49 -5.87 15.69
CA LEU A 111 3.61 -6.07 16.61
C LEU A 111 3.28 -5.65 18.06
N ALA A 112 2.57 -4.53 18.24
CA ALA A 112 2.16 -4.06 19.56
C ALA A 112 1.21 -5.07 20.22
N ALA A 113 0.23 -5.59 19.47
CA ALA A 113 -0.65 -6.64 19.96
C ALA A 113 0.10 -7.94 20.29
N ALA A 114 1.03 -8.38 19.43
CA ALA A 114 1.86 -9.56 19.69
C ALA A 114 2.70 -9.40 20.96
N SER A 115 3.28 -8.22 21.19
CA SER A 115 4.09 -7.96 22.40
C SER A 115 3.28 -7.96 23.70
N ALA A 116 1.98 -7.66 23.64
CA ALA A 116 1.09 -7.70 24.80
C ALA A 116 0.61 -9.12 25.16
N MET A 117 0.90 -10.11 24.30
CA MET A 117 0.55 -11.52 24.50
C MET A 117 1.66 -12.36 25.16
N VAL A 118 2.86 -11.78 25.30
CA VAL A 118 4.05 -12.41 25.92
C VAL A 118 4.19 -11.92 27.36
#